data_AF-A0A7Y2JEW4-F1
#
_entry.id   AF-A0A7Y2JEW4-F1
#
_cell.length_a   1.000
_cell.length_b   1.000
_cell.length_c   1.000
_cell.angle_alpha   90.00
_cell.angle_beta   90.00
_cell.angle_gamma   90.00
#
_symmetry.space_group_name_H-M   'P 1'
#
loop_
_entity.id
_entity.type
_entity.pdbx_description
1 polymer ?
#
loop_
_entity_poly.entity_id
_entity_poly.type
_entity_poly.pdbx_seq_one_letter_code
_entity_poly.pdbx_strand_id
1 'polypeptide(L)'
;GVVFLVRIISVGDDAIKSGAEAGLVDPMAYIAYITLFVILAIVVFFVLKNLFTKTGTLKNTLISVGLFAAVLIISYVVSGGDTMQYKLQDGVATDAQSHMVGAGLTAFYILIAVAAGAMIFSGVKKVLSK
;
A
#
# COMPACT_ATOMS: atom_id res chain seq x y z
N GLY A 1 22.21 -17.37 -7.94
CA GLY A 1 22.43 -16.09 -7.25
C GLY A 1 23.90 -15.78 -7.13
N VAL A 2 24.58 -16.38 -6.15
CA VAL A 2 25.98 -16.07 -5.78
C VAL A 2 26.97 -16.19 -6.97
N VAL A 3 26.88 -17.24 -7.79
CA VAL A 3 27.77 -17.41 -8.94
C VAL A 3 27.60 -16.31 -10.00
N PHE A 4 26.35 -15.92 -10.29
CA PHE A 4 26.07 -14.81 -11.22
C PHE A 4 26.44 -13.45 -10.63
N LEU A 5 26.27 -13.27 -9.31
CA LEU A 5 26.69 -12.08 -8.60
C LEU A 5 28.22 -11.89 -8.64
N VAL A 6 28.98 -12.96 -8.38
CA VAL A 6 30.45 -12.96 -8.50
C VAL A 6 30.87 -12.64 -9.93
N ARG A 7 30.18 -13.20 -10.94
CA ARG A 7 30.45 -12.91 -12.36
C ARG A 7 30.22 -11.43 -12.70
N ILE A 8 29.13 -10.82 -12.25
CA ILE A 8 28.82 -9.40 -12.48
C ILE A 8 29.87 -8.50 -11.77
N ILE A 9 30.21 -8.82 -10.52
CA ILE A 9 31.23 -8.07 -9.76
C ILE A 9 32.61 -8.18 -10.44
N SER A 10 32.96 -9.35 -11.00
CA SER A 10 34.26 -9.57 -11.65
C SER A 10 34.44 -8.81 -12.97
N VAL A 11 33.35 -8.44 -13.64
CA VAL A 11 33.35 -7.75 -14.94
C VAL A 11 33.35 -6.22 -14.77
N GLY A 12 32.89 -5.71 -13.61
CA GLY A 12 32.92 -4.28 -13.28
C GLY A 12 31.80 -3.46 -13.95
N ASP A 13 31.57 -2.26 -13.42
CA ASP A 13 30.43 -1.39 -13.79
C ASP A 13 30.54 -0.83 -15.23
N ASP A 14 31.77 -0.71 -15.77
CA ASP A 14 32.04 -0.17 -17.11
C ASP A 14 31.50 -1.06 -18.25
N ALA A 15 31.54 -2.39 -18.07
CA ALA A 15 31.02 -3.35 -19.03
C ALA A 15 29.48 -3.46 -18.99
N ILE A 16 28.86 -3.09 -17.86
CA ILE A 16 27.40 -3.04 -17.70
C ILE A 16 26.83 -1.78 -18.37
N LYS A 17 27.50 -0.63 -18.21
CA LYS A 17 27.07 0.66 -18.79
C LYS A 17 27.19 0.76 -20.30
N SER A 18 28.18 0.08 -20.88
CA SER A 18 28.43 0.10 -22.33
C SER A 18 27.48 -0.79 -23.13
N GLY A 19 26.67 -1.63 -22.47
CA GLY A 19 25.74 -2.54 -23.14
C GLY A 19 26.39 -3.67 -23.94
N ALA A 20 27.73 -3.78 -23.93
CA ALA A 20 28.50 -4.77 -24.68
C ALA A 20 28.17 -6.22 -24.25
N GLU A 21 27.68 -6.40 -23.02
CA GLU A 21 27.40 -7.69 -22.41
C GLU A 21 25.97 -7.72 -21.83
N ALA A 22 24.98 -7.37 -22.65
CA ALA A 22 23.56 -7.29 -22.26
C ALA A 22 23.04 -8.55 -21.53
N GLY A 23 23.64 -9.73 -21.73
CA GLY A 23 23.27 -11.00 -21.08
C GLY A 23 23.94 -11.30 -19.74
N LEU A 24 24.77 -10.41 -19.18
CA LEU A 24 25.41 -10.65 -17.87
C LEU A 24 24.46 -10.47 -16.68
N VAL A 25 23.52 -9.53 -16.80
CA VAL A 25 22.63 -9.12 -15.70
C VAL A 25 21.31 -9.87 -15.72
N ASP A 26 20.85 -10.26 -16.92
CA ASP A 26 19.57 -10.96 -17.13
C ASP A 26 19.42 -12.23 -16.28
N PRO A 27 20.41 -13.13 -16.17
CA PRO A 27 20.26 -14.34 -15.35
C PRO A 27 20.05 -14.04 -13.87
N MET A 28 20.63 -12.94 -13.36
CA MET A 28 20.43 -12.52 -11.98
C MET A 28 19.05 -11.88 -11.79
N ALA A 29 18.58 -11.09 -12.75
CA ALA A 29 17.24 -10.52 -12.76
C ALA A 29 16.16 -11.63 -12.79
N TYR A 30 16.32 -12.66 -13.64
CA TYR A 30 15.39 -13.79 -13.68
C TYR A 30 15.30 -14.53 -12.35
N ILE A 31 16.44 -14.79 -11.69
CA ILE A 31 16.45 -15.42 -10.36
C ILE A 31 15.73 -14.53 -9.32
N ALA A 32 15.92 -13.21 -9.38
CA ALA A 32 15.23 -12.27 -8.50
C ALA A 32 13.71 -12.28 -8.75
N TYR A 33 13.27 -12.25 -10.01
CA TYR A 33 11.84 -12.33 -10.35
C TYR A 33 11.20 -13.65 -9.92
N ILE A 34 11.89 -14.78 -10.14
CA ILE A 34 11.41 -16.10 -9.70
C ILE A 34 11.31 -16.14 -8.17
N THR A 35 12.31 -15.62 -7.47
CA THR A 35 12.31 -15.58 -5.99
C THR A 35 11.19 -14.67 -5.47
N LEU A 36 11.01 -13.49 -6.07
CA LEU A 36 9.92 -12.57 -5.76
C LEU A 36 8.57 -13.26 -5.97
N PHE A 37 8.39 -13.93 -7.11
CA PHE A 37 7.16 -14.66 -7.41
C PHE A 37 6.89 -15.77 -6.40
N VAL A 38 7.88 -16.58 -6.04
CA VAL A 38 7.75 -17.64 -5.03
C VAL A 38 7.37 -17.05 -3.67
N ILE A 39 8.03 -15.98 -3.24
CA ILE A 39 7.71 -15.30 -1.97
C ILE A 39 6.27 -14.79 -2.01
N LEU A 40 5.87 -14.09 -3.06
CA LEU A 40 4.51 -13.58 -3.21
C LEU A 40 3.49 -14.72 -3.21
N ALA A 41 3.76 -15.81 -3.93
CA ALA A 41 2.87 -16.97 -3.97
C ALA A 41 2.70 -17.61 -2.58
N ILE A 42 3.80 -17.80 -1.85
CA ILE A 42 3.79 -18.36 -0.49
C ILE A 42 3.03 -17.42 0.46
N VAL A 43 3.33 -16.13 0.45
CA VAL A 43 2.68 -15.14 1.31
C VAL A 43 1.19 -15.08 1.03
N VAL A 44 0.78 -14.94 -0.23
CA VAL A 44 -0.63 -14.91 -0.62
C VAL A 44 -1.33 -16.20 -0.18
N PHE A 45 -0.72 -17.36 -0.44
CA PHE A 45 -1.27 -18.65 -0.04
C PHE A 45 -1.46 -18.72 1.49
N PHE A 46 -0.44 -18.36 2.28
CA PHE A 46 -0.52 -18.41 3.74
C PHE A 46 -1.50 -17.39 4.31
N VAL A 47 -1.58 -16.18 3.75
CA VAL A 47 -2.53 -15.15 4.16
C VAL A 47 -3.96 -15.65 3.90
N LEU A 48 -4.26 -16.11 2.69
CA LEU A 48 -5.59 -16.63 2.35
C LEU A 48 -5.94 -17.86 3.19
N LYS A 49 -5.04 -18.83 3.29
CA LYS A 49 -5.23 -20.03 4.12
C LYS A 49 -5.53 -19.64 5.57
N ASN A 50 -4.70 -18.78 6.17
CA ASN A 50 -4.86 -18.38 7.56
C ASN A 50 -6.14 -17.57 7.79
N LEU A 51 -6.54 -16.75 6.81
CA LEU A 51 -7.80 -16.01 6.85
C LEU A 51 -8.99 -16.98 6.83
N PHE A 52 -9.10 -17.87 5.84
CA PHE A 52 -10.25 -18.78 5.72
C PHE A 52 -10.29 -19.87 6.78
N THR A 53 -9.15 -20.34 7.28
CA THR A 53 -9.10 -21.40 8.30
C THR A 53 -9.46 -20.86 9.68
N LYS A 54 -9.21 -19.58 9.96
CA LYS A 54 -9.48 -18.96 11.27
C LYS A 54 -10.68 -18.04 11.18
N THR A 55 -11.86 -18.59 11.47
CA THR A 55 -13.15 -17.86 11.43
C THR A 55 -13.13 -16.56 12.24
N GLY A 56 -12.44 -16.54 13.39
CA GLY A 56 -12.28 -15.32 14.20
C GLY A 56 -11.43 -14.24 13.52
N THR A 57 -10.33 -14.62 12.88
CA THR A 57 -9.46 -13.70 12.14
C THR A 57 -10.18 -13.16 10.91
N LEU A 58 -10.84 -14.02 10.13
CA LEU A 58 -11.63 -13.60 8.96
C LEU A 58 -12.70 -12.58 9.34
N LYS A 59 -13.48 -12.85 10.40
CA LYS A 59 -14.52 -11.93 10.87
C LYS A 59 -13.94 -10.56 11.23
N ASN A 60 -12.86 -10.52 12.01
CA ASN A 60 -12.25 -9.26 12.43
C ASN A 60 -11.66 -8.49 11.24
N THR A 61 -11.00 -9.17 10.32
CA THR A 61 -10.49 -8.55 9.09
C THR A 61 -11.65 -7.99 8.25
N LEU A 62 -12.72 -8.75 8.06
CA LEU A 62 -13.87 -8.31 7.27
C LEU A 62 -14.57 -7.11 7.90
N ILE A 63 -14.71 -7.09 9.24
CA ILE A 63 -15.23 -5.93 9.97
C ILE A 63 -14.31 -4.71 9.78
N SER A 64 -12.99 -4.88 9.91
CA SER A 64 -12.05 -3.77 9.74
C SER A 64 -12.06 -3.20 8.32
N VAL A 65 -12.09 -4.07 7.30
CA VAL A 65 -12.14 -3.67 5.90
C VAL A 65 -13.48 -3.04 5.57
N GLY A 66 -14.58 -3.61 6.07
CA GLY A 66 -15.93 -3.06 5.89
C GLY A 66 -16.08 -1.67 6.53
N LEU A 67 -15.56 -1.48 7.74
CA LEU A 67 -15.59 -0.18 8.42
C LEU A 67 -14.73 0.86 7.68
N PHE A 68 -13.54 0.47 7.22
CA PHE A 68 -12.69 1.34 6.41
C PHE A 68 -13.36 1.73 5.09
N ALA A 69 -13.95 0.76 4.38
CA ALA A 69 -14.70 1.00 3.15
C ALA A 69 -15.91 1.92 3.39
N ALA A 70 -16.62 1.74 4.50
CA ALA A 70 -17.73 2.61 4.88
C ALA A 70 -17.27 4.07 5.05
N VAL A 71 -16.12 4.30 5.69
CA VAL A 71 -15.53 5.65 5.81
C VAL A 71 -15.21 6.21 4.43
N LEU A 72 -14.62 5.43 3.53
CA LEU A 72 -14.32 5.89 2.16
C LEU A 72 -15.60 6.26 1.39
N ILE A 73 -16.65 5.44 1.48
CA ILE A 73 -17.94 5.70 0.82
C ILE A 73 -18.57 6.97 1.36
N ILE A 74 -18.66 7.12 2.69
CA ILE A 74 -19.19 8.32 3.34
C ILE A 74 -18.39 9.54 2.90
N SER A 75 -17.06 9.43 2.90
CA SER A 75 -16.18 10.54 2.53
C SER A 75 -16.32 10.94 1.08
N TYR A 76 -16.49 9.98 0.17
CA TYR A 76 -16.74 10.25 -1.24
C TYR A 76 -18.07 10.96 -1.45
N VAL A 77 -19.16 10.47 -0.84
CA VAL A 77 -20.51 11.05 -0.96
C VAL A 77 -20.60 12.45 -0.33
N VAL A 78 -19.90 12.67 0.79
CA VAL A 78 -19.90 13.96 1.48
C VAL A 78 -18.93 14.95 0.82
N SER A 79 -17.84 14.46 0.23
CA SER A 79 -16.95 15.32 -0.54
C SER A 79 -17.62 15.81 -1.83
N GLY A 80 -17.20 16.96 -2.33
CA GLY A 80 -17.78 17.56 -3.55
C GLY A 80 -18.43 18.91 -3.29
N GLY A 81 -18.73 19.63 -4.38
CA GLY A 81 -19.23 21.00 -4.32
C GLY A 81 -18.13 22.07 -4.15
N ASP A 82 -16.86 21.69 -4.30
CA ASP A 82 -15.77 22.66 -4.32
C ASP A 82 -15.79 23.44 -5.63
N THR A 83 -15.98 24.76 -5.54
CA THR A 83 -16.02 25.68 -6.68
C THR A 83 -14.63 26.20 -7.05
N MET A 84 -13.60 25.82 -6.29
CA MET A 84 -12.23 26.26 -6.53
C MET A 84 -11.59 25.46 -7.66
N GLN A 85 -11.06 26.18 -8.65
CA GLN A 85 -10.22 25.56 -9.68
C GLN A 85 -8.78 25.41 -9.16
N TYR A 86 -8.36 24.16 -8.98
CA TYR A 86 -6.99 23.84 -8.60
C TYR A 86 -6.07 23.83 -9.82
N LYS A 87 -4.99 24.63 -9.77
CA LYS A 87 -3.93 24.60 -10.78
C LYS A 87 -2.93 23.47 -10.49
N LEU A 88 -2.69 22.64 -11.50
CA LEU A 88 -1.64 21.62 -11.55
C LEU A 88 -0.46 22.13 -12.39
N GLN A 89 0.67 21.41 -12.29
CA GLN A 89 1.88 21.65 -13.10
C GLN A 89 1.58 21.68 -14.61
N ASP A 90 0.72 20.78 -15.07
CA ASP A 90 0.38 20.59 -16.48
C ASP A 90 -1.03 21.09 -16.86
N GLY A 91 -1.70 21.88 -16.00
CA GLY A 91 -3.05 22.41 -16.32
C GLY A 91 -3.93 22.72 -15.11
N VAL A 92 -5.24 22.53 -15.25
CA VAL A 92 -6.22 22.63 -14.15
C VAL A 92 -6.74 21.24 -13.79
N ALA A 93 -6.99 21.00 -12.50
CA ALA A 93 -7.62 19.77 -12.05
C ALA A 93 -9.01 19.64 -12.65
N THR A 94 -9.32 18.45 -13.15
CA THR A 94 -10.70 18.09 -13.51
C THR A 94 -11.56 17.97 -12.26
N ASP A 95 -12.88 18.12 -12.43
CA ASP A 95 -13.84 17.97 -11.32
C ASP A 95 -13.71 16.61 -10.63
N ALA A 96 -13.45 15.53 -11.39
CA ALA A 96 -13.24 14.20 -10.85
C ALA A 96 -11.95 14.09 -10.02
N GLN A 97 -10.86 14.71 -10.46
CA GLN A 97 -9.61 14.74 -9.69
C GLN A 97 -9.77 15.53 -8.40
N SER A 98 -10.40 16.72 -8.47
CA SER A 98 -10.68 17.56 -7.31
C SER A 98 -11.56 16.81 -6.30
N HIS A 99 -12.63 16.18 -6.76
CA HIS A 99 -13.54 15.41 -5.93
C HIS A 99 -12.84 14.20 -5.27
N MET A 100 -12.01 13.46 -6.01
CA MET A 100 -11.30 12.30 -5.45
C MET A 100 -10.25 12.71 -4.40
N VAL A 101 -9.59 13.86 -4.57
CA VAL A 101 -8.69 14.43 -3.56
C VAL A 101 -9.50 14.91 -2.35
N GLY A 102 -10.62 15.60 -2.55
CA GLY A 102 -11.52 16.03 -1.48
C GLY A 102 -12.09 14.84 -0.68
N ALA A 103 -12.44 13.75 -1.35
CA ALA A 103 -12.87 12.50 -0.74
C ALA A 103 -11.75 11.91 0.14
N GLY A 104 -10.52 11.86 -0.38
CA GLY A 104 -9.36 11.39 0.37
C GLY A 104 -9.07 12.23 1.61
N LEU A 105 -9.15 13.56 1.48
CA LEU A 105 -8.93 14.48 2.59
C LEU A 105 -10.05 14.36 3.65
N THR A 106 -11.29 14.25 3.22
CA THR A 106 -12.44 14.04 4.12
C THR A 106 -12.30 12.72 4.89
N ALA A 107 -11.92 11.64 4.19
CA ALA A 107 -11.65 10.36 4.82
C ALA A 107 -10.53 10.46 5.86
N PHE A 108 -9.45 11.17 5.53
CA PHE A 108 -8.34 11.40 6.45
C PHE A 108 -8.79 12.13 7.72
N TYR A 109 -9.59 13.19 7.61
CA TYR A 109 -10.11 13.90 8.77
C TYR A 109 -11.02 13.03 9.65
N ILE A 110 -11.91 12.25 9.06
CA ILE A 110 -12.76 11.32 9.80
C ILE A 110 -11.90 10.29 10.54
N LEU A 111 -10.93 9.69 9.86
CA LEU A 111 -10.06 8.68 10.45
C LEU A 111 -9.19 9.24 11.58
N ILE A 112 -8.67 10.46 11.45
CA ILE A 112 -7.92 11.13 12.53
C ILE A 112 -8.82 11.36 13.75
N ALA A 113 -10.03 11.88 13.55
CA ALA A 113 -10.95 12.13 14.65
C ALA A 113 -11.30 10.83 15.41
N VAL A 114 -11.59 9.75 14.66
CA VAL A 114 -11.86 8.42 15.22
C VAL A 114 -10.63 7.88 15.96
N ALA A 115 -9.44 8.00 15.37
CA ALA A 115 -8.20 7.53 15.98
C ALA A 115 -7.88 8.27 17.29
N ALA A 116 -8.00 9.60 17.29
CA ALA A 116 -7.81 10.42 18.48
C ALA A 116 -8.79 10.02 19.59
N GLY A 117 -10.08 9.89 19.27
CA GLY A 117 -11.10 9.43 20.21
C GLY A 117 -10.82 8.04 20.78
N ALA A 118 -10.43 7.09 19.92
CA ALA A 118 -10.07 5.73 20.33
C ALA A 118 -8.84 5.71 21.26
N MET A 119 -7.82 6.53 20.96
CA MET A 119 -6.62 6.65 21.79
C MET A 119 -6.93 7.25 23.17
N ILE A 120 -7.74 8.31 23.22
CA ILE A 120 -8.18 8.92 24.48
C ILE A 120 -8.99 7.91 25.30
N PHE A 121 -9.98 7.25 24.70
CA PHE A 121 -10.80 6.25 25.38
C PHE A 121 -9.96 5.09 25.93
N SER A 122 -9.04 4.56 25.12
CA SER A 122 -8.13 3.50 25.52
C SER A 122 -7.21 3.94 26.68
N GLY A 123 -6.68 5.17 26.60
CA GLY A 123 -5.85 5.76 27.65
C GLY A 123 -6.59 5.95 28.96
N VAL A 124 -7.78 6.57 28.94
CA VAL A 124 -8.62 6.80 30.11
C VAL A 124 -9.05 5.47 30.73
N LYS A 125 -9.53 4.53 29.92
CA LYS A 125 -9.92 3.20 30.40
C LYS A 125 -8.77 2.49 31.10
N LYS A 126 -7.55 2.55 30.54
CA LYS A 126 -6.35 1.92 31.14
C LYS A 126 -5.98 2.51 32.50
N VAL A 127 -6.25 3.79 32.73
CA VAL A 127 -6.01 4.46 34.02
C VAL A 127 -7.11 4.13 35.03
N LEU A 128 -8.37 4.08 34.59
CA LEU A 128 -9.52 3.80 35.46
C LEU A 128 -9.73 2.31 35.76
N SER A 129 -9.23 1.40 34.92
CA SER A 129 -9.32 -0.04 35.11
C SER A 129 -8.11 -0.63 35.87
N LYS A 130 -7.31 0.23 36.51
CA LYS A 130 -6.33 -0.15 37.54
C LYS A 130 -6.95 0.06 38.91
#